data_AF-A0A7K4IN73-F1
#
_entry.id   AF-A0A7K4IN73-F1
#
_cell.length_a   1.000
_cell.length_b   1.000
_cell.length_c   1.000
_cell.angle_alpha   90.00
_cell.angle_beta   90.00
_cell.angle_gamma   90.00
#
_symmetry.space_group_name_H-M   'P 1'
#
loop_
_entity.id
_entity.type
_entity.pdbx_description
1 polymer ?
#
loop_
_entity_poly.entity_id
_entity_poly.type
_entity_poly.pdbx_seq_one_letter_code
_entity_poly.pdbx_strand_id
1 'polypeptide(L)'
;MKNLMDNTAAKSTELLTLTLTTNATAEAYLQMPSVIGSQQYWLQIRNDSAKTWIEGGFGTRLTEGTDLRVYLPEEASANGYYVGGYGALHFECYFEADVLWIRLESSG
;
A
#
# COMPACT_ATOMS: atom_id res chain seq x y z
N MET A 1 11.64 6.15 6.35
CA MET A 1 10.63 5.08 6.29
C MET A 1 9.24 5.59 6.67
N LYS A 2 9.03 6.06 7.90
CA LYS A 2 7.73 6.55 8.37
C LYS A 2 7.01 7.49 7.40
N ASN A 3 7.67 8.56 6.92
CA ASN A 3 7.05 9.48 5.95
C ASN A 3 6.57 8.82 4.64
N LEU A 4 7.26 7.77 4.17
CA LEU A 4 6.83 7.04 2.97
C LEU A 4 5.60 6.20 3.28
N MET A 5 5.59 5.51 4.41
CA MET A 5 4.43 4.74 4.86
C MET A 5 3.22 5.64 5.11
N ASP A 6 3.40 6.81 5.72
CA ASP A 6 2.34 7.79 5.95
C ASP A 6 1.78 8.32 4.62
N ASN A 7 2.64 8.57 3.63
CA ASN A 7 2.20 9.00 2.30
C ASN A 7 1.45 7.87 1.54
N THR A 8 1.97 6.65 1.59
CA THR A 8 1.29 5.46 1.05
C THR A 8 -0.07 5.28 1.72
N ALA A 9 -0.17 5.43 3.04
CA ALA A 9 -1.42 5.32 3.79
C ALA A 9 -2.42 6.40 3.44
N ALA A 10 -1.96 7.65 3.29
CA ALA A 10 -2.79 8.76 2.85
C ALA A 10 -3.37 8.50 1.44
N LYS A 11 -2.54 8.04 0.50
CA LYS A 11 -2.98 7.74 -0.86
C LYS A 11 -3.94 6.54 -0.92
N SER A 12 -3.65 5.47 -0.17
CA SER A 12 -4.58 4.34 -0.01
C SER A 12 -5.92 4.78 0.56
N THR A 13 -5.93 5.62 1.59
CA THR A 13 -7.16 6.15 2.21
C THR A 13 -7.99 6.96 1.22
N GLU A 14 -7.33 7.82 0.44
CA GLU A 14 -7.99 8.63 -0.61
C GLU A 14 -8.68 7.75 -1.65
N LEU A 15 -7.98 6.72 -2.17
CA LEU A 15 -8.52 5.80 -3.16
C LEU A 15 -9.65 4.93 -2.61
N LEU A 16 -9.49 4.38 -1.40
CA LEU A 16 -10.52 3.60 -0.72
C LEU A 16 -11.79 4.43 -0.54
N THR A 17 -11.66 5.67 -0.05
CA THR A 17 -12.80 6.59 0.13
C THR A 17 -13.47 6.91 -1.22
N LEU A 18 -12.69 7.13 -2.27
CA LEU A 18 -13.21 7.42 -3.60
C LEU A 18 -13.98 6.24 -4.18
N THR A 19 -13.40 5.04 -4.12
CA THR A 19 -14.05 3.80 -4.58
C THR A 19 -15.31 3.52 -3.78
N LEU A 20 -15.28 3.62 -2.46
CA LEU A 20 -16.45 3.48 -1.58
C LEU A 20 -17.58 4.45 -1.96
N THR A 21 -17.24 5.71 -2.25
CA THR A 21 -18.23 6.76 -2.53
C THR A 21 -18.84 6.64 -3.93
N THR A 22 -18.04 6.21 -4.91
CA THR A 22 -18.43 6.25 -6.33
C THR A 22 -18.77 4.89 -6.92
N ASN A 23 -18.42 3.81 -6.24
CA ASN A 23 -18.47 2.44 -6.73
C ASN A 23 -17.69 2.23 -8.05
N ALA A 24 -16.70 3.09 -8.31
CA ALA A 24 -15.82 3.00 -9.46
C ALA A 24 -14.43 2.49 -9.05
N THR A 25 -13.76 1.77 -9.95
CA THR A 25 -12.34 1.47 -9.81
C THR A 25 -11.55 2.76 -9.80
N ALA A 26 -10.67 2.92 -8.81
CA ALA A 26 -9.78 4.05 -8.68
C ALA A 26 -8.32 3.57 -8.69
N GLU A 27 -7.48 4.24 -9.47
CA GLU A 27 -6.06 3.94 -9.57
C GLU A 27 -5.21 5.19 -9.32
N ALA A 28 -4.00 4.99 -8.81
CA ALA A 28 -3.00 6.06 -8.73
C ALA A 28 -1.58 5.53 -8.82
N TYR A 29 -0.67 6.41 -9.22
CA TYR A 29 0.76 6.14 -9.26
C TYR A 29 1.47 7.11 -8.32
N LEU A 30 2.17 6.57 -7.32
CA LEU A 30 3.00 7.36 -6.42
C LEU A 30 4.47 7.20 -6.82
N GLN A 31 5.12 8.33 -7.09
CA GLN A 31 6.56 8.34 -7.31
C GLN A 31 7.28 8.05 -6.00
N MET A 32 8.06 6.98 -5.99
CA MET A 32 8.75 6.50 -4.81
C MET A 32 10.26 6.64 -4.98
N PRO A 33 11.00 6.98 -3.92
CA PRO A 33 12.45 7.00 -3.99
C PRO A 33 12.96 5.59 -4.28
N SER A 34 14.05 5.47 -5.04
CA SER A 34 14.63 4.15 -5.34
C SER A 34 15.27 3.49 -4.11
N VAL A 35 15.77 4.29 -3.17
CA VAL A 35 16.37 3.88 -1.90
C VAL A 35 16.08 4.91 -0.81
N ILE A 36 16.20 4.50 0.46
CA ILE A 36 16.16 5.41 1.61
C ILE A 36 17.57 5.48 2.19
N GLY A 37 18.22 6.64 2.06
CA GLY A 37 19.64 6.75 2.37
C GLY A 37 20.45 5.87 1.43
N SER A 38 21.10 4.83 1.97
CA SER A 38 21.84 3.82 1.20
C SER A 38 21.16 2.44 1.19
N GLN A 39 19.95 2.32 1.72
CA GLN A 39 19.28 1.04 1.91
C GLN A 39 18.11 0.87 0.93
N GLN A 40 18.03 -0.34 0.36
CA GLN A 40 16.82 -0.86 -0.24
C GLN A 40 15.71 -0.94 0.81
N TYR A 41 14.47 -0.86 0.36
CA TYR A 41 13.31 -0.95 1.24
C TYR A 41 12.15 -1.62 0.51
N TRP A 42 11.17 -2.04 1.28
CA TRP A 42 9.94 -2.60 0.76
C TRP A 42 8.74 -2.06 1.55
N LEU A 43 7.59 -2.06 0.89
CA LEU A 43 6.29 -1.77 1.45
C LEU A 43 5.35 -2.92 1.10
N GLN A 44 4.45 -3.27 2.02
CA GLN A 44 3.44 -4.29 1.81
C GLN A 44 2.14 -3.80 2.40
N ILE A 45 1.04 -3.99 1.66
CA ILE A 45 -0.29 -3.82 2.23
C ILE A 45 -0.80 -5.18 2.70
N ARG A 46 -1.38 -5.20 3.89
CA ARG A 46 -1.90 -6.40 4.53
C ARG A 46 -3.25 -6.10 5.15
N ASN A 47 -4.03 -7.15 5.32
CA ASN A 47 -5.20 -7.12 6.16
C ASN A 47 -5.31 -8.40 6.99
N ASP A 48 -6.09 -8.30 8.04
CA ASP A 48 -6.68 -9.45 8.75
C ASP A 48 -8.20 -9.32 8.70
N SER A 49 -8.90 -10.05 9.58
CA SER A 49 -10.37 -10.02 9.64
C SER A 49 -10.97 -8.71 10.15
N ALA A 50 -10.15 -7.76 10.63
CA ALA A 50 -10.62 -6.55 11.30
C ALA A 50 -9.89 -5.28 10.86
N LYS A 51 -8.70 -5.37 10.27
CA LYS A 51 -7.88 -4.20 9.98
C LYS A 51 -7.11 -4.37 8.67
N THR A 52 -6.90 -3.25 8.02
CA THR A 52 -5.97 -3.11 6.89
C THR A 52 -4.84 -2.18 7.30
N TRP A 53 -3.59 -2.53 6.96
CA TRP A 53 -2.42 -1.73 7.29
C TRP A 53 -1.35 -1.82 6.22
N ILE A 54 -0.47 -0.84 6.22
CA ILE A 54 0.78 -0.86 5.47
C ILE A 54 1.89 -1.18 6.45
N GLU A 55 2.71 -2.17 6.10
CA GLU A 55 3.96 -2.45 6.77
C GLU A 55 5.14 -2.27 5.82
N GLY A 56 6.32 -2.10 6.39
CA GLY A 56 7.52 -1.93 5.58
C GLY A 56 8.77 -2.19 6.36
N GLY A 57 9.86 -2.36 5.62
CA GLY A 57 11.17 -2.65 6.17
C GLY A 57 12.29 -2.29 5.21
N PHE A 58 13.51 -2.43 5.71
CA PHE A 58 14.73 -2.25 4.92
C PHE A 58 15.24 -3.60 4.39
N GLY A 59 16.00 -3.54 3.30
CA GLY A 59 16.48 -4.70 2.56
C GLY A 59 15.55 -5.10 1.41
N THR A 60 15.82 -6.25 0.83
CA THR A 60 15.09 -6.79 -0.34
C THR A 60 14.19 -7.97 -0.01
N ARG A 61 14.21 -8.44 1.25
CA ARG A 61 13.37 -9.55 1.71
C ARG A 61 12.22 -9.00 2.54
N LEU A 62 11.00 -9.35 2.13
CA LEU A 62 9.82 -9.14 2.96
C LEU A 62 10.01 -9.95 4.23
N THR A 63 9.97 -9.26 5.37
CA THR A 63 10.10 -9.88 6.68
C THR A 63 8.79 -9.62 7.38
N GLU A 64 8.02 -10.66 7.67
CA GLU A 64 6.74 -10.51 8.35
C GLU A 64 6.93 -9.99 9.77
N GLY A 65 5.99 -9.18 10.24
CA GLY A 65 5.97 -8.74 11.64
C GLY A 65 6.99 -7.64 11.95
N THR A 66 7.28 -6.75 11.01
CA THR A 66 8.04 -5.54 11.35
C THR A 66 7.26 -4.68 12.35
N ASP A 67 7.97 -4.02 13.27
CA ASP A 67 7.37 -3.13 14.27
C ASP A 67 6.75 -1.86 13.65
N LEU A 68 6.96 -1.63 12.35
CA LEU A 68 6.48 -0.46 11.61
C LEU A 68 5.21 -0.81 10.83
N ARG A 69 4.06 -0.47 11.42
CA ARG A 69 2.74 -0.58 10.79
C ARG A 69 2.02 0.76 10.80
N VAL A 70 1.34 1.08 9.71
CA VAL A 70 0.41 2.22 9.60
C VAL A 70 -0.96 1.66 9.23
N TYR A 71 -1.91 1.73 10.17
CA TYR A 71 -3.27 1.25 9.96
C TYR A 71 -4.07 2.21 9.08
N LEU A 72 -4.83 1.66 8.16
CA LEU A 72 -5.79 2.40 7.34
C LEU A 72 -7.11 2.55 8.09
N PRO A 73 -7.86 3.64 7.83
CA PRO A 73 -9.17 3.85 8.46
C PRO A 73 -10.25 2.92 7.90
N GLU A 74 -10.16 2.54 6.62
CA GLU A 74 -11.12 1.66 5.96
C GLU A 74 -10.68 0.20 6.03
N GLU A 75 -11.63 -0.68 6.33
CA GLU A 75 -11.45 -2.13 6.23
C GLU A 75 -11.57 -2.54 4.76
N ALA A 76 -10.52 -3.17 4.25
CA ALA A 76 -10.46 -3.67 2.88
C ALA A 76 -9.64 -4.95 2.79
N SER A 77 -10.03 -5.83 1.88
CA SER A 77 -9.15 -6.92 1.46
C SER A 77 -7.94 -6.33 0.75
N ALA A 78 -6.75 -6.78 1.12
CA ALA A 78 -5.52 -6.16 0.67
C ALA A 78 -4.49 -7.18 0.22
N ASN A 79 -3.81 -6.89 -0.88
CA ASN A 79 -2.66 -7.67 -1.31
C ASN A 79 -1.62 -6.85 -2.06
N GLY A 80 -0.43 -7.43 -2.16
CA GLY A 80 0.65 -6.87 -2.96
C GLY A 80 1.69 -6.09 -2.14
N TYR A 81 2.80 -5.86 -2.80
CA TYR A 81 4.00 -5.28 -2.22
C TYR A 81 4.77 -4.49 -3.26
N TYR A 82 5.68 -3.66 -2.76
CA TYR A 82 6.54 -2.80 -3.55
C TYR A 82 7.96 -2.88 -3.01
N VAL A 83 8.93 -2.89 -3.91
CA VAL A 83 10.36 -2.78 -3.57
C VAL A 83 10.89 -1.50 -4.19
N GLY A 84 11.63 -0.72 -3.39
CA GLY A 84 12.26 0.52 -3.84
C GLY A 84 13.08 0.33 -5.12
N GLY A 85 12.88 1.22 -6.09
CA GLY A 85 13.64 1.24 -7.33
C GLY A 85 13.01 0.46 -8.49
N TYR A 86 11.86 -0.19 -8.27
CA TYR A 86 11.11 -0.91 -9.30
C TYR A 86 10.01 -0.04 -9.93
N GLY A 87 10.32 1.22 -10.25
CA GLY A 87 9.36 2.18 -10.79
C GLY A 87 8.44 2.81 -9.74
N ALA A 88 7.29 3.30 -10.19
CA ALA A 88 6.29 3.92 -9.32
C ALA A 88 5.52 2.86 -8.55
N LEU A 89 5.01 3.24 -7.37
CA LEU A 89 4.05 2.43 -6.65
C LEU A 89 2.67 2.64 -7.28
N HIS A 90 2.13 1.58 -7.87
CA HIS A 90 0.78 1.54 -8.42
C HIS A 90 -0.20 1.07 -7.34
N PHE A 91 -1.29 1.80 -7.20
CA PHE A 91 -2.41 1.49 -6.34
C PHE A 91 -3.63 1.24 -7.21
N GLU A 92 -4.36 0.17 -6.93
CA GLU A 92 -5.64 -0.11 -7.56
C GLU A 92 -6.66 -0.43 -6.45
N CYS A 93 -7.77 0.30 -6.41
CA CYS A 93 -8.88 0.08 -5.50
C CYS A 93 -10.15 -0.22 -6.29
N TYR A 94 -10.84 -1.29 -5.93
CA TYR A 94 -12.01 -1.76 -6.66
C TYR A 94 -12.95 -2.55 -5.75
N PHE A 95 -14.18 -2.75 -6.21
CA PHE A 95 -15.10 -3.71 -5.60
C PHE A 95 -15.04 -5.03 -6.35
N GLU A 96 -15.02 -6.13 -5.60
CA GLU A 96 -15.17 -7.48 -6.12
C GLU A 96 -16.16 -8.23 -5.22
N ALA A 97 -17.30 -8.63 -5.78
CA ALA A 97 -18.38 -9.29 -5.04
C ALA A 97 -18.77 -8.56 -3.73
N ASP A 98 -19.00 -7.24 -3.83
CA ASP A 98 -19.32 -6.33 -2.71
C ASP A 98 -18.22 -6.19 -1.62
N VAL A 99 -17.04 -6.75 -1.86
CA VAL A 99 -15.87 -6.57 -1.00
C VAL A 99 -14.99 -5.47 -1.58
N LEU A 100 -14.60 -4.51 -0.74
CA LEU A 100 -13.63 -3.49 -1.11
C LEU A 100 -12.23 -4.10 -1.12
N TRP A 101 -11.53 -3.96 -2.24
CA TRP A 101 -10.17 -4.42 -2.44
C TRP A 101 -9.22 -3.26 -2.68
N ILE A 102 -7.99 -3.43 -2.18
CA ILE A 102 -6.85 -2.59 -2.52
C ILE A 102 -5.64 -3.44 -2.85
N ARG A 103 -4.99 -3.13 -3.98
CA ARG A 103 -3.77 -3.77 -4.44
C ARG A 103 -2.63 -2.76 -4.50
N LEU A 104 -1.44 -3.20 -4.09
CA LEU A 104 -0.18 -2.49 -4.31
C LEU A 104 0.75 -3.29 -5.22
N GLU A 105 1.30 -2.64 -6.22
CA GLU A 105 2.31 -3.25 -7.09
C GLU A 105 3.31 -2.23 -7.62
N SER A 106 4.40 -2.73 -8.20
CA SER A 106 5.37 -1.94 -8.94
C SER A 106 4.89 -1.71 -10.37
N SER A 107 5.03 -0.48 -10.88
CA SER A 107 4.64 -0.14 -12.26
C SER A 107 5.69 -0.52 -13.32
N GLY A 108 6.82 -1.12 -12.92
CA GLY A 108 8.01 -1.34 -13.75
C GLY A 108 8.47 -2.78 -13.78
#